data_AF-A0A1H5WNT8-F1
#
_entry.id   AF-A0A1H5WNT8-F1
#
_cell.length_a   1.000
_cell.length_b   1.000
_cell.length_c   1.000
_cell.angle_alpha   90.00
_cell.angle_beta   90.00
_cell.angle_gamma   90.00
#
_symmetry.space_group_name_H-M   'P 1'
#
loop_
_entity.id
_entity.type
_entity.pdbx_description
1 polymer ?
#
loop_
_entity_poly.entity_id
_entity_poly.type
_entity_poly.pdbx_seq_one_letter_code
_entity_poly.pdbx_strand_id
1 'polypeptide(L)'
;MTSPLQGRLAENRAQLRTVSVPPIETGLVATTVVLTGDGELPVEFLCEDDRILTRDAGMVRLKSLIRHEQTVDMVGIAAGSLGDMRPETDLVLPVGQRILIRDWRARALRGTGQAMIRADDLIDGEFVRALGPCRVITHHLIFDRSHVIYAGGLELEANPQLWPAQKLAA
;
A
#
# COMPACT_ATOMS: atom_id res chain seq x y z
N MET A 1 52.95 -22.40 21.75
CA MET A 1 52.33 -21.13 22.15
C MET A 1 51.33 -20.74 21.07
N THR A 2 50.09 -21.19 21.22
CA THR A 2 48.99 -21.00 20.26
C THR A 2 48.43 -19.59 20.38
N SER A 3 48.36 -18.89 19.24
CA SER A 3 47.96 -17.49 19.15
C SER A 3 46.52 -17.26 19.65
N PRO A 4 46.26 -16.31 20.57
CA PRO A 4 44.93 -16.06 21.14
C PRO A 4 43.96 -15.34 20.19
N LEU A 5 44.38 -15.05 18.95
CA LEU A 5 43.57 -14.30 17.98
C LEU A 5 42.60 -15.18 17.16
N GLN A 6 42.76 -16.50 17.16
CA GLN A 6 41.87 -17.41 16.41
C GLN A 6 40.53 -17.70 17.11
N GLY A 7 40.38 -17.40 18.40
CA GLY A 7 39.14 -17.62 19.16
C GLY A 7 38.07 -16.52 18.95
N ARG A 8 38.48 -15.27 18.74
CA ARG A 8 37.58 -14.10 18.73
C ARG A 8 36.74 -13.91 17.46
N LEU A 9 37.08 -14.60 16.37
CA LEU A 9 36.32 -14.49 15.10
C LEU A 9 35.21 -15.54 14.98
N ALA A 10 35.26 -16.63 15.75
CA ALA A 10 34.23 -17.68 15.72
C ALA A 10 33.02 -17.34 16.61
N GLU A 11 33.23 -16.61 17.71
CA GLU A 11 32.20 -16.36 18.72
C GLU A 11 31.21 -15.24 18.34
N ASN A 12 31.55 -14.38 17.37
CA ASN A 12 30.74 -13.21 17.04
C ASN A 12 29.66 -13.46 15.97
N ARG A 13 29.55 -14.69 15.44
CA ARG A 13 28.53 -15.08 14.46
C ARG A 13 27.22 -15.61 15.08
N ALA A 14 27.22 -15.88 16.38
CA ALA A 14 26.16 -16.63 17.07
C ALA A 14 25.02 -15.78 17.65
N GLN A 15 24.93 -14.48 17.34
CA GLN A 15 23.88 -13.61 17.88
C GLN A 15 23.20 -12.72 16.83
N LEU A 16 23.00 -13.24 15.62
CA LEU A 16 22.07 -12.61 14.68
C LEU A 16 20.65 -12.71 15.27
N ARG A 17 20.18 -11.62 15.86
CA ARG A 17 18.79 -11.48 16.31
C ARG A 17 17.92 -11.32 15.08
N THR A 18 17.01 -12.27 14.84
CA THR A 18 15.95 -12.09 13.85
C THR A 18 15.03 -10.98 14.35
N VAL A 19 15.09 -9.82 13.70
CA VAL A 19 14.13 -8.74 13.92
C VAL A 19 12.96 -8.98 12.97
N SER A 20 11.77 -9.23 13.53
CA SER A 20 10.55 -9.24 12.74
C SER A 20 10.19 -7.79 12.39
N VAL A 21 10.33 -7.43 11.11
CA VAL A 21 9.83 -6.16 10.60
C VAL A 21 8.30 -6.32 10.44
N PRO A 22 7.47 -5.47 11.07
CA PRO A 22 6.03 -5.55 10.89
C PRO A 22 5.68 -5.35 9.41
N PRO A 23 4.62 -6.01 8.90
CA PRO A 23 4.23 -5.87 7.51
C PRO A 23 3.85 -4.43 7.19
N ILE A 24 4.09 -4.03 5.95
CA ILE A 24 3.67 -2.74 5.43
C ILE A 24 2.20 -2.89 5.01
N GLU A 25 1.32 -2.30 5.80
CA GLU A 25 -0.14 -2.39 5.63
C GLU A 25 -0.69 -1.53 4.48
N THR A 26 0.13 -1.13 3.51
CA THR A 26 -0.29 -0.31 2.36
C THR A 26 0.33 -0.85 1.07
N GLY A 27 -0.08 -0.28 -0.06
CA GLY A 27 0.38 -0.67 -1.38
C GLY A 27 -0.71 -1.33 -2.21
N LEU A 28 -0.44 -1.44 -3.51
CA LEU A 28 -1.37 -2.00 -4.48
C LEU A 28 -0.99 -3.45 -4.80
N VAL A 29 -1.99 -4.32 -4.98
CA VAL A 29 -1.75 -5.71 -5.40
C VAL A 29 -1.58 -5.79 -6.92
N ALA A 30 -0.79 -6.76 -7.39
CA ALA A 30 -0.71 -7.07 -8.83
C ALA A 30 -2.14 -7.29 -9.36
N THR A 31 -2.50 -6.62 -10.47
CA THR A 31 -3.82 -6.42 -11.10
C THR A 31 -4.57 -5.15 -10.74
N THR A 32 -4.13 -4.37 -9.74
CA THR A 32 -4.78 -3.08 -9.44
C THR A 32 -4.55 -2.12 -10.61
N VAL A 33 -5.60 -1.81 -11.36
CA VAL A 33 -5.55 -0.86 -12.48
C VAL A 33 -5.35 0.56 -11.95
N VAL A 34 -4.37 1.29 -12.50
CA VAL A 34 -4.06 2.68 -12.17
C VAL A 34 -4.33 3.54 -13.41
N LEU A 35 -4.94 4.72 -13.21
CA LEU A 35 -5.11 5.68 -14.29
C LEU A 35 -3.80 6.42 -14.55
N THR A 36 -3.31 6.34 -15.78
CA THR A 36 -2.05 6.93 -16.22
C THR A 36 -2.26 7.88 -17.39
N GLY A 37 -1.20 8.59 -17.78
CA GLY A 37 -1.17 9.41 -18.99
C GLY A 37 -1.36 8.62 -20.28
N ASP A 38 -1.14 7.30 -20.26
CA ASP A 38 -1.24 6.41 -21.42
C ASP A 38 -2.49 5.51 -21.34
N GLY A 39 -3.38 5.78 -20.38
CA GLY A 39 -4.62 5.03 -20.14
C GLY A 39 -4.60 4.23 -18.85
N GLU A 40 -5.49 3.24 -18.76
CA GLU A 40 -5.62 2.35 -17.61
C GLU A 40 -4.59 1.22 -17.68
N LEU A 41 -3.69 1.15 -16.71
CA LEU A 41 -2.62 0.15 -16.67
C LEU A 41 -2.58 -0.56 -15.31
N PRO A 42 -2.48 -1.89 -15.26
CA PRO A 42 -2.21 -2.60 -14.01
C PRO A 42 -0.89 -2.14 -13.38
N VAL A 43 -0.86 -2.03 -12.06
CA VAL A 43 0.28 -1.50 -11.31
C VAL A 43 1.60 -2.25 -11.59
N GLU A 44 1.55 -3.55 -11.86
CA GLU A 44 2.71 -4.37 -12.16
C GLU A 44 3.35 -4.09 -13.53
N PHE A 45 2.70 -3.30 -14.39
CA PHE A 45 3.25 -2.83 -15.66
C PHE A 45 3.82 -1.42 -15.60
N LEU A 46 3.62 -0.70 -14.49
CA LEU A 46 4.16 0.64 -14.33
C LEU A 46 5.69 0.62 -14.20
N CYS A 47 6.30 1.68 -14.69
CA CYS A 47 7.73 1.96 -14.65
C CYS A 47 8.00 3.34 -14.04
N GLU A 48 9.26 3.55 -13.64
CA GLU A 48 9.71 4.90 -13.27
C GLU A 48 9.48 5.87 -14.44
N ASP A 49 9.24 7.14 -14.11
CA ASP A 49 8.87 8.23 -15.02
C ASP A 49 7.47 8.14 -15.68
N ASP A 50 6.71 7.07 -15.48
CA ASP A 50 5.31 7.01 -15.89
C ASP A 50 4.50 8.15 -15.26
N ARG A 51 3.56 8.70 -16.04
CA ARG A 51 2.69 9.79 -15.58
C ARG A 51 1.43 9.20 -14.98
N ILE A 52 1.23 9.38 -13.68
CA ILE A 52 0.07 8.88 -12.94
C ILE A 52 -0.93 10.02 -12.76
N LEU A 53 -2.21 9.74 -13.04
CA LEU A 53 -3.27 10.70 -12.77
C LEU A 53 -3.55 10.76 -11.27
N THR A 54 -3.38 11.94 -10.70
CA THR A 54 -3.65 12.25 -9.31
C THR A 54 -4.82 13.22 -9.21
N ARG A 55 -5.58 13.11 -8.13
CA ARG A 55 -6.69 14.00 -7.83
C ARG A 55 -6.22 15.41 -7.46
N ASP A 56 -5.12 15.52 -6.73
CA ASP A 56 -4.67 16.78 -6.13
C ASP A 56 -3.74 17.59 -7.03
N ALA A 57 -3.05 16.95 -7.99
CA ALA A 57 -2.01 17.61 -8.79
C ALA A 57 -2.11 17.32 -10.29
N GLY A 58 -3.13 16.61 -10.77
CA GLY A 58 -3.22 16.17 -12.16
C GLY A 58 -2.19 15.10 -12.48
N MET A 59 -1.51 15.19 -13.63
CA MET A 59 -0.52 14.20 -14.03
C MET A 59 0.81 14.40 -13.29
N VAL A 60 1.23 13.40 -12.51
CA VAL A 60 2.48 13.41 -11.73
C VAL A 60 3.38 12.28 -12.17
N ARG A 61 4.67 12.55 -12.36
CA ARG A 61 5.65 11.52 -12.71
C ARG A 61 5.98 10.64 -11.51
N LEU A 62 5.93 9.32 -11.72
CA LEU A 62 6.35 8.33 -10.75
C LEU A 62 7.87 8.37 -10.60
N LYS A 63 8.36 8.52 -9.37
CA LYS A 63 9.82 8.54 -9.09
C LYS A 63 10.41 7.16 -9.00
N SER A 64 9.67 6.25 -8.37
CA SER A 64 10.08 4.85 -8.26
C SER A 64 8.87 3.96 -8.00
N LEU A 65 9.01 2.68 -8.34
CA LEU A 65 8.02 1.65 -8.06
C LEU A 65 8.68 0.53 -7.27
N ILE A 66 8.26 0.35 -6.02
CA ILE A 66 8.86 -0.65 -5.14
C ILE A 66 7.94 -1.86 -5.05
N ARG A 67 8.49 -3.05 -5.30
CA ARG A 67 7.81 -4.33 -5.16
C ARG A 67 8.25 -5.00 -3.87
N HIS A 68 7.28 -5.48 -3.08
CA HIS A 68 7.55 -6.10 -1.80
C HIS A 68 6.68 -7.33 -1.59
N GLU A 69 7.31 -8.48 -1.42
CA GLU A 69 6.62 -9.71 -1.06
C GLU A 69 6.50 -9.81 0.45
N GLN A 70 5.27 -9.93 0.95
CA GLN A 70 5.00 -9.95 2.39
C GLN A 70 3.73 -10.76 2.71
N THR A 71 3.59 -11.14 3.98
CA THR A 71 2.32 -11.61 4.53
C THR A 71 1.71 -10.47 5.33
N VAL A 72 0.54 -10.01 4.91
CA VAL A 72 -0.17 -8.88 5.51
C VAL A 72 -1.67 -9.15 5.53
N ASP A 73 -2.39 -8.60 6.52
CA ASP A 73 -3.83 -8.69 6.56
C ASP A 73 -4.45 -7.91 5.39
N MET A 74 -5.43 -8.53 4.74
CA MET A 74 -6.10 -7.98 3.56
C MET A 74 -7.58 -7.73 3.81
N VAL A 75 -8.13 -6.77 3.07
CA VAL A 75 -9.55 -6.45 3.01
C VAL A 75 -10.03 -6.65 1.57
N GLY A 76 -11.14 -7.37 1.43
CA GLY A 76 -11.89 -7.47 0.18
C GLY A 76 -12.99 -6.43 0.15
N ILE A 77 -13.10 -5.72 -0.96
CA ILE A 77 -14.08 -4.67 -1.22
C ILE A 77 -14.88 -5.12 -2.45
N ALA A 78 -16.16 -5.42 -2.25
CA ALA A 78 -17.04 -5.87 -3.33
C ALA A 78 -17.29 -4.73 -4.34
N ALA A 79 -17.49 -5.10 -5.61
CA ALA A 79 -17.91 -4.16 -6.64
C ALA A 79 -19.19 -3.39 -6.21
N GLY A 80 -19.22 -2.09 -6.48
CA GLY A 80 -20.37 -1.24 -6.20
C GLY A 80 -20.62 -0.89 -4.72
N SER A 81 -19.75 -1.30 -3.80
CA SER A 81 -19.99 -1.20 -2.36
C SER A 81 -19.75 0.18 -1.72
N LEU A 82 -18.98 1.03 -2.39
CA LEU A 82 -18.54 2.35 -1.92
C LEU A 82 -19.04 3.45 -2.86
N GLY A 83 -19.57 4.54 -2.29
CA GLY A 83 -19.95 5.75 -3.04
C GLY A 83 -20.73 5.46 -4.33
N ASP A 84 -20.36 6.15 -5.41
CA ASP A 84 -20.98 6.14 -6.75
C ASP A 84 -20.86 4.78 -7.50
N MET A 85 -21.30 3.68 -6.87
CA MET A 85 -21.15 2.30 -7.35
C MET A 85 -19.70 1.94 -7.70
N ARG A 86 -18.77 2.27 -6.80
CA ARG A 86 -17.34 1.91 -6.91
C ARG A 86 -16.95 0.85 -5.86
N PRO A 87 -15.86 0.11 -6.07
CA PRO A 87 -15.14 -0.07 -7.34
C PRO A 87 -16.00 -0.79 -8.40
N GLU A 88 -15.65 -0.72 -9.69
CA GLU A 88 -16.39 -1.42 -10.76
C GLU A 88 -16.27 -2.94 -10.69
N THR A 89 -15.16 -3.43 -10.15
CA THR A 89 -14.86 -4.85 -9.93
C THR A 89 -14.43 -5.05 -8.49
N ASP A 90 -14.51 -6.28 -7.99
CA ASP A 90 -13.98 -6.61 -6.67
C ASP A 90 -12.50 -6.19 -6.57
N LEU A 91 -12.15 -5.60 -5.42
CA LEU A 91 -10.82 -5.08 -5.15
C LEU A 91 -10.30 -5.64 -3.83
N VAL A 92 -9.03 -5.98 -3.79
CA VAL A 92 -8.36 -6.46 -2.57
C VAL A 92 -7.23 -5.51 -2.22
N LEU A 93 -7.22 -5.00 -0.99
CA LEU A 93 -6.22 -4.05 -0.50
C LEU A 93 -5.66 -4.49 0.85
N PRO A 94 -4.40 -4.15 1.17
CA PRO A 94 -3.89 -4.24 2.54
C PRO A 94 -4.76 -3.43 3.52
N VAL A 95 -4.94 -3.93 4.75
CA VAL A 95 -5.82 -3.33 5.78
C VAL A 95 -5.59 -1.83 6.03
N GLY A 96 -4.35 -1.38 5.98
CA GLY A 96 -3.98 0.00 6.25
C GLY A 96 -4.00 0.92 5.03
N GLN A 97 -4.30 0.38 3.83
CA GLN A 97 -4.40 1.19 2.62
C GLN A 97 -5.52 2.21 2.80
N ARG A 98 -5.20 3.48 2.62
CA ARG A 98 -6.16 4.56 2.80
C ARG A 98 -6.91 4.85 1.51
N ILE A 99 -8.22 5.02 1.66
CA ILE A 99 -9.20 5.30 0.60
C ILE A 99 -9.82 6.66 0.91
N LEU A 100 -9.91 7.53 -0.08
CA LEU A 100 -10.65 8.79 0.04
C LEU A 100 -12.14 8.48 -0.03
N ILE A 101 -12.81 8.63 1.11
CA ILE A 101 -14.25 8.44 1.24
C ILE A 101 -14.91 9.81 1.26
N ARG A 102 -15.96 9.98 0.44
CA ARG A 102 -16.66 11.26 0.22
C ARG A 102 -18.18 11.15 0.38
N ASP A 103 -18.64 10.05 0.96
CA ASP A 103 -20.05 9.79 1.23
C ASP A 103 -20.37 9.92 2.74
N TRP A 104 -21.55 9.45 3.14
CA TRP A 104 -22.01 9.49 4.53
C TRP A 104 -21.05 8.80 5.51
N ARG A 105 -20.23 7.83 5.08
CA ARG A 105 -19.26 7.15 5.94
C ARG A 105 -18.16 8.10 6.40
N ALA A 106 -17.74 9.06 5.58
CA ALA A 106 -16.78 10.09 6.01
C ALA A 106 -17.33 10.93 7.16
N ARG A 107 -18.62 11.30 7.09
CA ARG A 107 -19.31 12.02 8.16
C ARG A 107 -19.41 11.17 9.41
N ALA A 108 -19.79 9.90 9.27
CA ALA A 108 -19.95 8.98 10.40
C ALA A 108 -18.62 8.67 11.10
N LEU A 109 -17.55 8.42 10.34
CA LEU A 109 -16.26 7.95 10.87
C LEU A 109 -15.32 9.10 11.27
N ARG A 110 -15.46 10.27 10.64
CA ARG A 110 -14.51 11.39 10.80
C ARG A 110 -15.17 12.77 10.96
N GLY A 111 -16.50 12.86 10.96
CA GLY A 111 -17.22 14.12 11.17
C GLY A 111 -17.13 15.13 10.02
N THR A 112 -16.56 14.74 8.88
CA THR A 112 -16.26 15.62 7.73
C THR A 112 -17.00 15.17 6.48
N GLY A 113 -17.09 16.03 5.47
CA GLY A 113 -17.71 15.67 4.18
C GLY A 113 -16.86 14.72 3.32
N GLN A 114 -15.57 14.65 3.60
CA GLN A 114 -14.64 13.71 2.98
C GLN A 114 -13.46 13.44 3.91
N ALA A 115 -12.92 12.22 3.89
CA ALA A 115 -11.76 11.85 4.68
C ALA A 115 -10.98 10.68 4.06
N MET A 116 -9.68 10.61 4.36
CA MET A 116 -8.88 9.41 4.14
C MET A 116 -9.17 8.41 5.26
N ILE A 117 -9.71 7.25 4.89
CA ILE A 117 -10.12 6.18 5.81
C ILE A 117 -9.33 4.92 5.48
N ARG A 118 -8.86 4.19 6.49
CA ARG A 118 -8.18 2.92 6.28
C ARG A 118 -9.18 1.86 5.78
N ALA A 119 -8.71 0.87 5.02
CA ALA A 119 -9.59 -0.18 4.51
C ALA A 119 -10.22 -1.02 5.63
N ASP A 120 -9.51 -1.26 6.74
CA ASP A 120 -10.03 -1.97 7.91
C ASP A 120 -11.16 -1.23 8.65
N ASP A 121 -11.08 0.10 8.73
CA ASP A 121 -12.13 0.95 9.31
C ASP A 121 -13.44 0.91 8.50
N LEU A 122 -13.43 0.37 7.28
CA LEU A 122 -14.60 0.27 6.40
C LEU A 122 -15.28 -1.10 6.46
N ILE A 123 -14.73 -2.07 7.20
CA ILE A 123 -15.29 -3.42 7.28
C ILE A 123 -16.70 -3.39 7.87
N ASP A 124 -17.67 -3.87 7.10
CA ASP A 124 -19.06 -4.04 7.50
C ASP A 124 -19.48 -5.52 7.59
N GLY A 125 -18.62 -6.44 7.15
CA GLY A 125 -18.85 -7.88 7.16
C GLY A 125 -19.70 -8.39 5.99
N GLU A 126 -20.25 -7.50 5.16
CA GLU A 126 -21.13 -7.84 4.03
C GLU A 126 -20.51 -7.45 2.69
N PHE A 127 -20.09 -6.20 2.50
CA PHE A 127 -19.51 -5.74 1.24
C PHE A 127 -18.02 -5.41 1.37
N VAL A 128 -17.60 -5.01 2.56
CA VAL A 128 -16.20 -4.83 2.91
C VAL A 128 -15.86 -5.85 3.99
N ARG A 129 -14.95 -6.78 3.69
CA ARG A 129 -14.70 -7.97 4.52
C ARG A 129 -13.22 -8.14 4.81
N ALA A 130 -12.89 -8.51 6.05
CA ALA A 130 -11.57 -9.01 6.38
C ALA A 130 -11.33 -10.35 5.66
N LEU A 131 -10.21 -10.46 4.96
CA LEU A 131 -9.73 -11.72 4.36
C LEU A 131 -8.67 -12.39 5.23
N GLY A 132 -8.11 -11.67 6.20
CA GLY A 132 -7.02 -12.13 7.05
C GLY A 132 -5.66 -12.11 6.35
N PRO A 133 -4.64 -12.77 6.92
CA PRO A 133 -3.27 -12.66 6.45
C PRO A 133 -3.08 -13.41 5.12
N CYS A 134 -2.59 -12.69 4.11
CA CYS A 134 -2.31 -13.25 2.79
C CYS A 134 -0.86 -12.98 2.39
N ARG A 135 -0.20 -13.97 1.79
CA ARG A 135 1.10 -13.78 1.14
C ARG A 135 0.88 -13.12 -0.23
N VAL A 136 1.37 -11.91 -0.41
CA VAL A 136 1.09 -11.07 -1.58
C VAL A 136 2.31 -10.24 -1.97
N ILE A 137 2.37 -9.82 -3.23
CA ILE A 137 3.32 -8.81 -3.72
C ILE A 137 2.60 -7.46 -3.75
N THR A 138 3.03 -6.53 -2.92
CA THR A 138 2.55 -5.14 -2.94
C THR A 138 3.46 -4.25 -3.78
N HIS A 139 2.86 -3.27 -4.43
CA HIS A 139 3.50 -2.26 -5.25
C HIS A 139 3.31 -0.89 -4.59
N HIS A 140 4.41 -0.20 -4.31
CA HIS A 140 4.41 1.11 -3.67
C HIS A 140 4.88 2.15 -4.66
N LEU A 141 3.97 3.06 -5.02
CA LEU A 141 4.25 4.16 -5.92
C LEU A 141 4.92 5.29 -5.13
N ILE A 142 6.16 5.63 -5.50
CA ILE A 142 6.94 6.67 -4.84
C ILE A 142 6.89 7.95 -5.65
N PHE A 143 6.49 9.03 -4.98
CA PHE A 143 6.43 10.39 -5.51
C PHE A 143 7.22 11.35 -4.60
N ASP A 144 7.36 12.61 -5.00
CA ASP A 144 8.02 13.65 -4.17
C ASP A 144 7.22 13.98 -2.90
N ARG A 145 5.91 13.75 -2.91
CA ARG A 145 5.01 13.90 -1.75
C ARG A 145 3.86 12.90 -1.83
N SER A 146 3.04 12.83 -0.79
CA SER A 146 1.80 12.04 -0.83
C SER A 146 0.82 12.60 -1.85
N HIS A 147 0.18 11.69 -2.60
CA HIS A 147 -0.85 12.00 -3.59
C HIS A 147 -2.07 11.10 -3.42
N VAL A 148 -3.22 11.56 -3.92
CA VAL A 148 -4.40 10.72 -4.09
C VAL A 148 -4.46 10.27 -5.54
N ILE A 149 -4.27 8.98 -5.80
CA ILE A 149 -4.27 8.38 -7.12
C ILE A 149 -5.61 7.72 -7.42
N TYR A 150 -5.94 7.58 -8.70
CA TYR A 150 -7.06 6.75 -9.13
C TYR A 150 -6.57 5.33 -9.43
N ALA A 151 -6.97 4.38 -8.58
CA ALA A 151 -6.51 3.00 -8.65
C ALA A 151 -7.59 2.03 -8.18
N GLY A 152 -7.77 0.92 -8.89
CA GLY A 152 -8.80 -0.09 -8.61
C GLY A 152 -10.22 0.47 -8.62
N GLY A 153 -10.49 1.50 -9.43
CA GLY A 153 -11.79 2.19 -9.43
C GLY A 153 -12.03 3.12 -8.24
N LEU A 154 -11.05 3.31 -7.35
CA LEU A 154 -11.13 4.13 -6.14
C LEU A 154 -10.07 5.25 -6.13
N GLU A 155 -10.25 6.20 -5.21
CA GLU A 155 -9.27 7.24 -4.89
C GLU A 155 -8.41 6.76 -3.71
N LEU A 156 -7.17 6.34 -3.97
CA LEU A 156 -6.27 5.73 -2.98
C LEU A 156 -5.10 6.64 -2.63
N GLU A 157 -4.62 6.55 -1.39
CA GLU A 157 -3.40 7.26 -0.99
C GLU A 157 -2.14 6.56 -1.54
N ALA A 158 -1.30 7.31 -2.24
CA ALA A 158 0.07 6.96 -2.54
C ALA A 158 1.00 7.79 -1.65
N ASN A 159 1.36 7.23 -0.49
CA ASN A 159 2.14 7.91 0.54
C ASN A 159 3.57 7.34 0.60
N PRO A 160 4.59 8.07 0.10
CA PRO A 160 5.97 7.57 0.06
C PRO A 160 6.59 7.43 1.46
N GLN A 161 6.05 8.12 2.49
CA GLN A 161 6.54 8.02 3.87
C GLN A 161 6.13 6.72 4.57
N LEU A 162 5.15 5.98 4.03
CA LEU A 162 4.75 4.67 4.56
C LEU A 162 5.68 3.54 4.11
N TRP A 163 6.51 3.78 3.09
CA TRP A 163 7.56 2.85 2.71
C TRP A 163 8.81 3.03 3.60
N PRO A 164 9.29 1.98 4.30
CA PRO A 164 10.35 2.09 5.30
C PRO A 164 11.77 2.23 4.72
N ALA A 165 11.97 2.88 3.56
CA ALA A 165 13.31 3.19 3.05
C ALA A 165 14.20 3.92 4.07
N GLN A 166 13.61 4.65 5.03
CA GLN A 166 14.34 5.29 6.13
C GLN A 166 14.62 4.37 7.34
N LYS A 167 13.92 3.24 7.49
CA LYS A 167 14.07 2.31 8.63
C LYS A 167 15.03 1.15 8.38
N LEU A 168 15.34 0.83 7.11
CA LEU A 168 16.25 -0.26 6.75
C LEU A 168 17.70 0.19 6.52
N ALA A 169 17.99 1.48 6.68
CA ALA A 169 19.33 2.05 6.59
C ALA A 169 20.01 2.26 7.97
N ALA A 170 19.46 1.68 9.05
CA ALA A 170 19.98 1.78 10.41
C ALA A 170 20.37 0.42 10.98
#